data_AF-A0A523JXX3-F1
#
_entry.id   AF-A0A523JXX3-F1
#
_cell.length_a   1.000
_cell.length_b   1.000
_cell.length_c   1.000
_cell.angle_alpha   90.00
_cell.angle_beta   90.00
_cell.angle_gamma   90.00
#
_symmetry.space_group_name_H-M   'P 1'
#
loop_
_entity.id
_entity.type
_entity.pdbx_description
1 polymer ?
#
loop_
_entity_poly.entity_id
_entity_poly.type
_entity_poly.pdbx_seq_one_letter_code
_entity_poly.pdbx_strand_id
1 'polypeptide(L)' 'MSRIDAWFSELARNVARRTSRRNFLTRLGTLLVGGASLPLLPVARASDSPKQRAPGEPPPDTPTGDPDSCDYWRY' A
#
# COMPACT_ATOMS: atom_id res chain seq x y z
N MET A 1 -12.86 -4.42 40.69
CA MET A 1 -13.17 -3.92 39.33
C MET A 1 -12.41 -4.74 38.30
N SER A 2 -13.03 -5.00 37.14
CA SER A 2 -12.40 -5.68 36.00
C SER A 2 -11.11 -4.94 35.59
N ARG A 3 -9.98 -5.65 35.46
CA ARG A 3 -8.69 -5.06 35.08
C ARG A 3 -8.73 -4.35 33.72
N ILE A 4 -9.63 -4.80 32.85
CA ILE A 4 -9.86 -4.23 31.52
C ILE A 4 -10.50 -2.84 31.64
N ASP A 5 -11.47 -2.69 32.54
CA ASP A 5 -12.15 -1.42 32.79
C ASP A 5 -11.18 -0.35 33.32
N ALA A 6 -10.33 -0.72 34.28
CA ALA A 6 -9.30 0.17 34.80
C ALA A 6 -8.34 0.64 33.69
N TRP A 7 -7.90 -0.28 32.84
CA TRP A 7 -7.00 0.01 31.72
C TRP A 7 -7.63 0.97 30.69
N PHE A 8 -8.87 0.73 30.28
CA PHE A 8 -9.59 1.65 29.38
C PHE A 8 -9.80 3.03 30.00
N SER A 9 -10.09 3.09 31.30
CA SER A 9 -10.28 4.37 32.00
C SER A 9 -9.00 5.22 32.04
N GLU A 10 -7.84 4.58 32.25
CA GLU A 10 -6.54 5.25 32.25
C GLU A 10 -6.16 5.73 30.85
N LEU A 11 -6.40 4.90 29.83
CA LEU A 11 -6.21 5.26 28.43
C LEU A 11 -7.07 6.45 28.03
N ALA A 12 -8.37 6.42 28.34
CA ALA A 12 -9.31 7.49 28.03
C ALA A 12 -8.86 8.81 28.68
N ARG A 13 -8.43 8.78 29.95
CA ARG A 13 -7.88 9.95 30.65
C ARG A 13 -6.58 10.45 30.02
N ASN A 14 -5.68 9.55 29.60
CA ASN A 14 -4.44 9.94 28.92
C ASN A 14 -4.70 10.59 27.55
N VAL A 15 -5.64 10.05 26.78
CA VAL A 15 -6.06 10.62 25.49
C VAL A 15 -6.67 12.00 25.70
N ALA A 16 -7.55 12.18 26.68
CA ALA A 16 -8.14 13.48 26.99
C ALA A 16 -7.10 14.52 27.42
N ARG A 17 -6.06 14.11 28.16
CA ARG A 17 -4.98 15.01 28.61
C ARG A 17 -3.97 15.36 27.52
N ARG A 18 -3.69 14.43 26.59
CA ARG A 18 -2.62 14.58 25.58
C ARG A 18 -3.12 14.98 24.19
N THR A 19 -4.40 14.81 23.90
CA THR A 19 -4.96 15.16 22.59
C THR A 19 -5.68 16.51 22.66
N SER A 20 -5.14 17.51 21.96
CA SER A 20 -5.89 18.72 21.65
C SER A 20 -6.93 18.39 20.57
N ARG A 21 -8.14 18.96 20.68
CA ARG A 21 -9.22 18.81 19.69
C ARG A 21 -8.71 19.07 18.26
N ARG A 22 -7.84 20.07 18.10
CA ARG A 22 -7.23 20.44 16.81
C ARG A 22 -6.28 19.35 16.31
N ASN A 23 -5.35 18.87 17.14
CA ASN A 23 -4.39 17.84 16.75
C ASN A 23 -5.05 16.48 16.45
N PHE A 24 -6.11 16.13 17.18
CA PHE A 24 -6.90 14.93 16.88
C PHE A 24 -7.57 15.02 15.51
N LEU A 25 -8.30 16.12 15.25
CA LEU A 25 -8.96 16.34 13.96
C LEU A 25 -7.97 16.40 12.79
N THR A 26 -6.82 17.06 12.98
CA THR A 26 -5.76 17.10 11.96
C THR A 26 -5.27 15.69 11.63
N ARG A 27 -4.87 14.89 12.63
CA ARG A 27 -4.37 13.53 12.40
C ARG A 27 -5.39 12.62 11.75
N LEU A 28 -6.65 12.69 12.20
CA LEU A 28 -7.75 11.91 11.62
C LEU A 28 -7.98 12.32 10.16
N GLY A 29 -8.03 13.62 9.88
CA GLY A 29 -8.17 14.14 8.52
C GLY A 29 -7.01 13.73 7.61
N THR A 30 -5.76 13.80 8.11
CA THR A 30 -4.58 13.35 7.36
C THR A 30 -4.65 11.85 7.06
N LEU A 31 -5.09 11.01 8.00
CA LEU A 31 -5.24 9.58 7.77
C LEU A 31 -6.32 9.28 6.72
N LEU A 32 -7.45 9.96 6.78
CA LEU A 32 -8.55 9.77 5.82
C LEU A 32 -8.15 10.21 4.42
N VAL A 33 -7.64 11.43 4.27
CA VAL A 33 -7.24 12.00 2.97
C VAL A 33 -5.99 11.29 2.43
N GLY A 34 -5.02 11.00 3.29
CA GLY A 34 -3.81 10.25 2.94
C GLY A 34 -4.14 8.81 2.53
N GLY A 35 -4.98 8.12 3.30
CA GLY A 35 -5.42 6.75 2.98
C GLY A 35 -6.23 6.69 1.68
N ALA A 36 -7.14 7.63 1.47
CA ALA A 36 -7.92 7.71 0.23
C ALA A 36 -7.08 8.08 -1.00
N SER A 37 -5.94 8.75 -0.82
CA SER A 37 -5.02 9.08 -1.92
C SER A 37 -4.01 7.97 -2.23
N LEU A 38 -3.82 6.96 -1.36
CA LEU A 38 -2.99 5.78 -1.66
C LEU A 38 -3.32 5.11 -3.01
N PRO A 39 -4.59 4.81 -3.35
CA PRO A 39 -4.91 4.22 -4.66
C PRO A 39 -4.76 5.20 -5.84
N LEU A 40 -4.69 6.51 -5.59
CA LEU A 40 -4.42 7.52 -6.61
C LEU A 40 -2.93 7.67 -6.91
N LEU A 41 -2.05 7.16 -6.03
CA LEU A 41 -0.62 7.19 -6.29
C LEU A 41 -0.32 6.31 -7.51
N PRO A 42 0.53 6.78 -8.45
CA PRO A 42 0.98 5.97 -9.55
C PRO A 42 1.56 4.67 -9.00
N VAL A 43 1.00 3.53 -9.41
CA VAL A 43 1.62 2.24 -9.15
C VAL A 43 2.94 2.28 -9.92
N ALA A 44 4.06 2.39 -9.21
CA ALA A 44 5.37 2.15 -9.78
C ALA A 44 5.39 0.67 -10.19
N ARG A 45 4.98 0.41 -11.44
CA ARG A 45 5.08 -0.91 -12.02
C ARG A 45 6.59 -1.14 -12.15
N ALA A 46 7.11 -2.14 -11.46
CA ALA A 46 8.50 -2.57 -11.61
C ALA A 46 8.86 -2.99 -13.05
N SER A 47 7.89 -2.96 -13.99
CA SER A 47 8.10 -3.13 -15.43
C SER A 47 8.94 -2.03 -16.08
N ASP A 48 9.07 -0.85 -15.47
CA ASP A 48 9.94 0.23 -15.99
C ASP A 48 11.41 0.05 -15.57
N SER A 49 11.70 -0.92 -14.70
CA SER A 49 13.06 -1.41 -14.51
C SER A 49 13.37 -2.41 -15.62
N PRO A 50 14.56 -2.41 -16.24
CA PRO A 50 14.94 -3.45 -17.19
C PRO A 50 14.77 -4.81 -16.50
N LYS A 51 13.75 -5.57 -16.90
CA LYS A 51 13.45 -6.88 -16.32
C LYS A 51 14.68 -7.77 -16.49
N GLN A 52 15.22 -8.26 -15.38
CA GLN A 52 16.20 -9.33 -15.43
C GLN A 52 15.45 -10.60 -15.86
N ARG A 53 15.77 -11.10 -17.06
CA ARG A 53 15.09 -12.25 -17.69
C ARG A 53 14.99 -13.41 -16.70
N ALA A 54 13.79 -13.94 -16.50
CA ALA A 54 13.59 -15.05 -15.57
C ALA A 54 14.35 -16.30 -16.09
N PRO A 55 14.92 -17.15 -15.20
CA PRO A 55 15.55 -18.38 -15.64
C PRO A 55 14.55 -19.27 -16.40
N GLY A 56 14.82 -19.53 -17.69
CA GLY A 56 13.95 -20.32 -18.56
C GLY A 56 13.03 -19.50 -19.48
N GLU A 57 13.06 -18.17 -19.42
CA GLU A 57 12.29 -17.33 -20.34
C GLU A 57 12.91 -17.34 -21.74
N PRO A 58 12.15 -17.72 -22.78
CA PRO A 58 12.68 -17.90 -24.12
C PRO A 58 13.11 -16.55 -24.73
N PRO A 59 14.13 -16.56 -25.63
CA PRO A 59 14.48 -15.38 -26.43
C PRO A 59 13.27 -14.84 -27.22
N PRO A 60 13.23 -13.53 -27.49
CA PRO A 60 12.08 -12.90 -28.15
C PRO A 60 11.90 -13.38 -29.59
N ASP A 61 12.96 -13.96 -30.18
CA ASP A 61 12.99 -14.51 -31.54
C ASP A 61 12.60 -16.01 -31.60
N THR A 62 12.02 -16.56 -30.54
CA THR A 62 11.56 -17.96 -30.52
C THR A 62 10.16 -18.12 -31.10
N PRO A 63 9.76 -19.35 -31.50
CA PRO A 63 8.43 -19.61 -32.05
C PRO A 63 7.27 -19.23 -31.10
N THR A 64 7.52 -19.17 -29.79
CA THR A 64 6.58 -18.77 -28.75
C THR A 64 6.32 -17.24 -28.73
N GLY A 65 7.06 -16.47 -29.55
CA GLY A 65 6.88 -15.03 -29.70
C GLY A 65 7.52 -14.21 -28.58
N ASP A 66 7.64 -12.91 -28.83
CA ASP A 66 8.19 -11.94 -27.87
C ASP A 66 7.27 -11.79 -26.66
N PRO A 67 7.72 -12.09 -25.42
CA PRO A 67 6.90 -11.94 -24.21
C PRO A 67 6.46 -10.50 -23.92
N ASP A 68 7.08 -9.50 -24.56
CA ASP A 68 6.65 -8.10 -24.47
C ASP A 68 5.61 -7.71 -25.55
N SER A 69 5.24 -8.63 -26.44
CA SER A 69 4.15 -8.45 -27.42
C SER A 69 2.81 -8.96 -26.88
N CYS A 70 1.73 -8.20 -27.06
CA CYS A 70 0.37 -8.62 -26.64
C CYS A 70 -0.14 -9.90 -27.30
N ASP A 71 0.49 -10.31 -28.40
CA ASP A 71 0.09 -11.48 -29.19
C ASP A 71 0.87 -12.76 -28.84
N TYR A 72 1.78 -12.71 -27.86
CA TYR A 72 2.66 -13.85 -27.53
C TYR A 72 1.92 -15.13 -27.15
N TRP A 73 0.73 -15.01 -26.53
CA TRP A 73 -0.08 -16.16 -26.10
C TRP A 73 -0.70 -16.96 -27.26
N ARG A 74 -0.62 -16.45 -28.50
CA ARG A 74 -1.21 -17.09 -29.69
C ARG A 74 -0.38 -18.25 -30.23
N TYR A 75 0.82 -18.45 -29.71
CA TYR A 75 1.80 -19.47 -30.14
C TYR A 75 2.22 -20.36 -28.97
#